data_AF-A0A0C3AJI2-F1
#
_entry.id   AF-A0A0C3AJI2-F1
#
_cell.length_a   1.000
_cell.length_b   1.000
_cell.length_c   1.000
_cell.angle_alpha   90.00
_cell.angle_beta   90.00
_cell.angle_gamma   90.00
#
_symmetry.space_group_name_H-M   'P 1'
#
loop_
_entity.id
_entity.type
_entity.pdbx_description
1 polymer ?
#
loop_
_entity_poly.entity_id
_entity_poly.type
_entity_poly.pdbx_seq_one_letter_code
_entity_poly.pdbx_strand_id
1 'polypeptide(L)'
;MSFQLTSSDINLRGPILMARAKDTEGNWQDASLDLDTIFGNVNGELVFGEQGFSETADEYSVNVDDDGSVWLSATLKTDDDELNTSKICIDEYIMNDNGELKPVSTN
;
A
#
# COMPACT_ATOMS: atom_id res chain seq x y z
N MET A 1 -11.98 10.57 1.26
CA MET A 1 -11.94 10.25 -0.18
C MET A 1 -10.78 9.28 -0.35
N SER A 2 -11.02 8.10 -0.91
CA SER A 2 -9.95 7.11 -1.14
C SER A 2 -8.96 7.62 -2.19
N PHE A 3 -7.66 7.36 -2.00
CA PHE A 3 -6.62 7.88 -2.90
C PHE A 3 -6.79 7.40 -4.35
N GLN A 4 -7.34 6.19 -4.56
CA GLN A 4 -7.61 5.61 -5.88
C GLN A 4 -8.44 6.51 -6.80
N LEU A 5 -9.40 7.29 -6.28
CA LEU A 5 -10.25 8.18 -7.08
C LEU A 5 -9.49 9.37 -7.66
N THR A 6 -8.32 9.67 -7.11
CA THR A 6 -7.46 10.78 -7.50
C THR A 6 -6.06 10.32 -7.89
N SER A 7 -5.88 9.01 -8.09
CA SER A 7 -4.61 8.39 -8.46
C SER A 7 -4.79 7.49 -9.69
N SER A 8 -3.74 7.30 -10.46
CA SER A 8 -3.71 6.43 -11.64
C SER A 8 -2.33 5.80 -11.81
N ASP A 9 -2.19 4.81 -12.70
CA ASP A 9 -0.91 4.12 -12.95
C ASP A 9 -0.30 3.51 -11.68
N ILE A 10 -1.11 2.78 -10.90
CA ILE A 10 -0.70 2.22 -9.62
C ILE A 10 0.15 0.96 -9.85
N ASN A 11 1.38 0.97 -9.34
CA ASN A 11 2.29 -0.15 -9.42
C ASN A 11 3.26 -0.17 -8.23
N LEU A 12 3.94 -1.31 -8.02
CA LEU A 12 5.02 -1.42 -7.04
C LEU A 12 6.39 -1.40 -7.71
N ARG A 13 7.37 -0.81 -7.01
CA ARG A 13 8.79 -0.91 -7.34
C ARG A 13 9.56 -1.26 -6.05
N GLY A 14 9.73 -2.56 -5.81
CA GLY A 14 10.06 -3.03 -4.46
C GLY A 14 8.90 -2.72 -3.50
N PRO A 15 9.15 -2.35 -2.23
CA PRO A 15 8.10 -1.97 -1.29
C PRO A 15 7.49 -0.57 -1.56
N ILE A 16 8.01 0.16 -2.56
CA ILE A 16 7.54 1.51 -2.87
C ILE A 16 6.34 1.45 -3.81
N LEU A 17 5.20 1.93 -3.33
CA LEU A 17 4.02 2.20 -4.13
C LEU A 17 4.29 3.41 -5.02
N MET A 18 4.08 3.26 -6.32
CA MET A 18 4.14 4.34 -7.30
C MET A 18 2.75 4.56 -7.88
N ALA A 19 2.37 5.83 -8.04
CA ALA A 19 1.16 6.22 -8.74
C ALA A 19 1.33 7.64 -9.32
N ARG A 20 0.44 8.04 -10.21
CA ARG A 20 0.23 9.45 -10.56
C ARG A 20 -0.93 9.98 -9.74
N ALA A 21 -0.68 11.01 -8.93
CA ALA A 21 -1.68 11.62 -8.06
C ALA A 21 -2.06 13.01 -8.59
N LYS A 22 -3.34 13.36 -8.42
CA LYS A 22 -3.88 14.65 -8.85
C LYS A 22 -3.79 15.68 -7.71
N ASP A 23 -3.28 16.87 -8.01
CA ASP A 23 -3.24 18.00 -7.08
C ASP A 23 -4.58 18.77 -7.01
N THR A 24 -4.66 19.78 -6.15
CA THR A 24 -5.86 20.62 -5.99
C THR A 24 -6.15 21.54 -7.17
N GLU A 25 -5.17 21.83 -8.01
CA GLU A 25 -5.31 22.61 -9.25
C GLU A 25 -5.74 21.72 -10.44
N GLY A 26 -5.68 20.40 -10.25
CA GLY A 26 -6.06 19.37 -11.19
C GLY A 26 -4.93 18.84 -12.08
N ASN A 27 -3.67 19.18 -11.79
CA ASN A 27 -2.51 18.63 -12.46
C ASN A 27 -2.18 17.23 -11.93
N TRP A 28 -1.62 16.39 -12.80
CA TRP A 28 -1.17 15.05 -12.45
C TRP A 28 0.34 15.04 -12.26
N GLN A 29 0.79 14.57 -11.10
CA GLN A 29 2.20 14.45 -10.77
C GLN A 29 2.54 13.04 -10.29
N ASP A 30 3.81 12.66 -10.43
CA ASP A 30 4.28 11.37 -9.95
C ASP A 30 4.37 11.41 -8.42
N ALA A 31 3.81 10.39 -7.79
CA ALA A 31 3.76 10.23 -6.35
C ALA A 31 4.22 8.83 -5.97
N SER A 32 4.86 8.74 -4.80
CA SER A 32 5.36 7.47 -4.29
C SER A 32 5.27 7.42 -2.78
N LEU A 33 4.98 6.24 -2.24
CA LEU A 33 4.95 5.98 -0.81
C LEU A 33 5.62 4.65 -0.51
N ASP A 34 6.52 4.64 0.47
CA ASP A 34 7.16 3.41 0.93
C ASP A 34 6.22 2.64 1.86
N LEU A 35 5.73 1.49 1.41
CA LEU A 35 4.77 0.68 2.17
C LEU A 35 5.42 0.01 3.38
N ASP A 36 6.73 -0.20 3.39
CA ASP A 36 7.42 -0.73 4.57
C ASP A 36 7.40 0.24 5.75
N THR A 37 7.13 1.52 5.52
CA THR A 37 7.04 2.52 6.61
C THR A 37 5.72 2.48 7.35
N ILE A 38 4.73 1.74 6.83
CA ILE A 38 3.36 1.71 7.36
C ILE A 38 2.73 0.32 7.45
N PHE A 39 3.32 -0.67 6.80
CA PHE A 39 2.89 -2.06 6.91
C PHE A 39 4.03 -2.92 7.43
N GLY A 40 3.70 -3.76 8.40
CA GLY A 40 4.57 -4.81 8.91
C GLY A 40 3.93 -6.18 8.78
N ASN A 41 4.76 -7.20 9.03
CA ASN A 41 4.30 -8.58 9.15
C ASN A 41 4.13 -8.93 10.64
N VAL A 42 2.92 -9.29 11.03
CA VAL A 42 2.62 -9.80 12.37
C VAL A 42 2.13 -11.25 12.24
N ASN A 43 3.02 -12.19 12.51
CA ASN A 43 2.74 -13.64 12.43
C ASN A 43 2.04 -14.07 11.13
N GLY A 44 2.55 -13.61 9.98
CA GLY A 44 2.02 -13.93 8.66
C GLY A 44 0.89 -13.00 8.18
N GLU A 45 0.54 -11.96 8.93
CA GLU A 45 -0.52 -11.01 8.57
C GLU A 45 0.02 -9.60 8.27
N LEU A 46 -0.54 -8.94 7.26
CA LEU A 46 -0.26 -7.54 6.96
C LEU A 46 -0.96 -6.64 7.98
N VAL A 47 -0.18 -5.88 8.75
CA VAL A 47 -0.71 -4.98 9.78
C VAL A 47 -0.28 -3.55 9.52
N PHE A 48 -1.27 -2.64 9.49
CA PHE A 48 -1.03 -1.21 9.39
C PHE A 48 -0.51 -0.64 10.72
N GLY A 49 0.45 0.29 10.65
CA GLY A 49 1.12 0.90 11.79
C GLY A 49 2.39 0.17 12.24
N GLU A 50 2.57 -1.06 11.77
CA GLU A 50 3.83 -1.80 11.86
C GLU A 50 4.72 -1.47 10.65
N GLN A 51 5.95 -1.97 10.64
CA GLN A 51 6.94 -1.63 9.60
C GLN A 51 7.70 -2.86 9.10
N GLY A 52 8.24 -2.78 7.90
CA GLY A 52 9.16 -3.77 7.33
C GLY A 52 8.51 -5.08 6.90
N PHE A 53 7.28 -5.07 6.39
CA PHE A 53 6.64 -6.31 5.91
C PHE A 53 7.48 -6.99 4.81
N SER A 54 8.13 -6.21 3.94
CA SER A 54 8.87 -6.74 2.80
C SER A 54 10.13 -7.52 3.21
N GLU A 55 10.67 -7.27 4.41
CA GLU A 55 11.85 -7.98 4.93
C GLU A 55 11.59 -9.47 5.18
N THR A 56 10.33 -9.82 5.44
CA THR A 56 9.89 -11.19 5.77
C THR A 56 8.90 -11.76 4.76
N ALA A 57 8.60 -11.01 3.71
CA ALA A 57 7.73 -11.43 2.63
C ALA A 57 8.50 -12.28 1.61
N ASP A 58 7.90 -13.39 1.19
CA ASP A 58 8.38 -14.20 0.07
C ASP A 58 7.98 -13.59 -1.28
N GLU A 59 6.72 -13.17 -1.38
CA GLU A 59 6.18 -12.44 -2.54
C GLU A 59 5.19 -11.37 -2.09
N TYR A 60 5.06 -10.30 -2.88
CA TYR A 60 4.02 -9.31 -2.68
C TYR A 60 3.68 -8.58 -3.98
N SER A 61 2.43 -8.14 -4.09
CA SER A 61 1.91 -7.41 -5.25
C SER A 61 0.76 -6.48 -4.85
N VAL A 62 0.53 -5.45 -5.67
CA VAL A 62 -0.69 -4.65 -5.63
C VAL A 62 -1.56 -5.00 -6.80
N ASN A 63 -2.85 -5.13 -6.54
CA ASN A 63 -3.87 -5.36 -7.56
C ASN A 63 -4.96 -4.31 -7.42
N VAL A 64 -5.47 -3.84 -8.56
CA VAL A 64 -6.62 -2.95 -8.62
C VAL A 64 -7.81 -3.80 -9.05
N ASP A 65 -8.82 -3.87 -8.19
CA ASP A 65 -10.06 -4.62 -8.47
C ASP A 65 -10.97 -3.88 -9.46
N ASP A 66 -11.99 -4.57 -9.96
CA ASP A 66 -12.96 -4.03 -10.93
C ASP A 66 -13.73 -2.80 -10.41
N ASP A 67 -13.82 -2.63 -9.08
CA ASP A 67 -14.44 -1.48 -8.43
C ASP A 67 -13.47 -0.30 -8.18
N GLY A 68 -12.21 -0.46 -8.61
CA GLY A 68 -11.12 0.51 -8.41
C GLY A 68 -10.37 0.36 -7.09
N SER A 69 -10.82 -0.52 -6.18
CA SER A 69 -10.17 -0.72 -4.88
C SER A 69 -8.77 -1.29 -5.05
N VAL A 70 -7.83 -0.75 -4.29
CA VAL A 70 -6.43 -1.19 -4.36
C VAL A 70 -6.12 -2.14 -3.21
N TRP A 71 -5.65 -3.34 -3.55
CA TRP A 71 -5.33 -4.38 -2.58
C TRP A 71 -3.84 -4.70 -2.60
N LEU A 72 -3.20 -4.64 -1.42
CA LEU A 72 -1.87 -5.20 -1.20
C LEU A 72 -2.03 -6.67 -0.80
N SER A 73 -1.40 -7.56 -1.55
CA SER A 73 -1.30 -8.99 -1.23
C SER A 73 0.16 -9.33 -0.94
N ALA A 74 0.44 -10.02 0.15
CA ALA A 74 1.79 -10.48 0.50
C ALA A 74 1.74 -11.90 1.08
N THR A 75 2.69 -12.74 0.67
CA THR A 75 2.95 -14.03 1.31
C THR A 75 4.06 -13.82 2.34
N LEU A 76 3.68 -13.94 3.61
CA LEU A 76 4.47 -13.53 4.76
C LEU A 76 4.82 -14.74 5.64
N LYS A 77 5.98 -14.69 6.26
CA LYS A 77 6.44 -15.73 7.17
C LYS A 77 5.79 -15.60 8.56
N THR A 78 5.33 -16.71 9.13
CA THR A 78 4.80 -16.81 10.49
C THR A 78 5.92 -17.08 11.51
N ASP A 79 5.60 -16.97 12.80
CA ASP A 79 6.53 -17.28 13.89
C ASP A 79 6.93 -18.77 13.92
N ASP A 80 6.09 -19.64 13.34
CA ASP A 80 6.33 -21.09 13.20
C ASP A 80 7.11 -21.44 11.91
N ASP A 81 7.70 -20.46 11.24
CA ASP A 81 8.40 -20.57 9.95
C ASP A 81 7.52 -21.03 8.77
N GLU A 82 6.19 -20.94 8.89
CA GLU A 82 5.24 -21.22 7.80
C GLU A 82 5.00 -19.97 6.94
N LEU A 83 4.40 -20.13 5.75
CA LEU A 83 4.02 -19.02 4.87
C LEU A 83 2.50 -18.83 4.88
N ASN A 84 2.04 -17.60 5.11
CA ASN A 84 0.64 -17.21 5.04
C ASN A 84 0.45 -16.09 4.02
N THR A 85 -0.57 -16.20 3.17
CA THR A 85 -0.91 -15.15 2.21
C THR A 85 -1.95 -14.22 2.82
N SER A 86 -1.53 -13.01 3.18
CA SER A 86 -2.40 -11.97 3.71
C SER A 86 -2.71 -10.93 2.62
N LYS A 87 -3.91 -10.34 2.69
CA LYS A 87 -4.38 -9.31 1.77
C LYS A 87 -5.10 -8.21 2.53
N ILE A 88 -4.79 -6.95 2.21
CA ILE A 88 -5.44 -5.79 2.81
C ILE A 88 -5.79 -4.74 1.74
N CYS A 89 -6.95 -4.10 1.90
CA CYS A 89 -7.33 -2.96 1.06
C CYS A 89 -6.60 -1.72 1.57
N ILE A 90 -5.75 -1.11 0.73
CA ILE A 90 -4.89 0.01 1.13
C ILE A 90 -5.58 1.38 0.98
N ASP A 91 -6.79 1.41 0.39
CA ASP A 91 -7.61 2.61 0.21
C ASP A 91 -7.96 3.31 1.52
N GLU A 92 -8.03 2.55 2.63
CA GLU A 92 -8.36 3.07 3.95
C GLU A 92 -7.14 3.63 4.70
N TYR A 93 -5.93 3.31 4.22
CA TYR A 93 -4.66 3.59 4.91
C TYR A 93 -3.79 4.61 4.19
N ILE A 94 -4.09 4.90 2.92
CA ILE A 94 -3.35 5.83 2.09
C ILE A 94 -4.30 6.91 1.57
N MET A 95 -3.85 8.16 1.63
CA MET A 95 -4.54 9.32 1.07
C MET A 95 -3.66 10.04 0.06
N ASN A 96 -4.30 10.70 -0.90
CA ASN A 96 -3.68 11.71 -1.74
C ASN A 96 -3.88 13.09 -1.11
N ASP A 97 -2.79 13.73 -0.71
CA ASP A 97 -2.73 15.09 -0.17
C ASP A 97 -2.07 16.02 -1.18
N ASN A 98 -2.89 16.72 -1.98
CA ASN A 98 -2.43 17.67 -3.00
C ASN A 98 -1.36 17.11 -3.96
N GLY A 99 -1.58 15.89 -4.45
CA GLY A 99 -0.67 15.20 -5.37
C GLY A 99 0.46 14.41 -4.68
N GLU A 100 0.48 14.34 -3.35
CA GLU A 100 1.41 13.51 -2.58
C GLU A 100 0.68 12.34 -1.93
N LEU A 101 1.22 11.12 -2.05
CA LEU A 101 0.69 9.96 -1.31
C LEU A 101 1.19 9.99 0.13
N LYS A 102 0.27 9.90 1.09
CA LYS A 102 0.56 9.91 2.52
C LYS A 102 -0.22 8.83 3.24
N PRO A 103 0.32 8.27 4.34
CA PRO A 103 -0.46 7.46 5.25
C PRO A 103 -1.60 8.29 5.85
N VAL A 104 -2.76 7.65 6.06
CA VAL A 104 -3.83 8.26 6.84
C VAL A 104 -3.34 8.37 8.29
N SER A 105 -3.33 9.59 8.82
CA SER A 105 -2.97 9.82 10.23
C SER A 105 -4.07 9.26 11.13
N THR A 106 -3.75 8.26 11.94
CA THR A 106 -4.59 7.79 13.03
C THR A 106 -4.42 8.76 14.21
N ASN A 107 -5.47 9.53 14.52
CA ASN A 107 -5.52 10.41 15.70
C ASN A 107 -5.73 9.62 16.99
#